data_AF-A0A3B9YGB7-F1
#
_entry.id   AF-A0A3B9YGB7-F1
#
_cell.length_a   1.000
_cell.length_b   1.000
_cell.length_c   1.000
_cell.angle_alpha   90.00
_cell.angle_beta   90.00
_cell.angle_gamma   90.00
#
_symmetry.space_group_name_H-M   'P 1'
#
loop_
_entity.id
_entity.type
_entity.pdbx_description
1 polymer ?
#
loop_
_entity_poly.entity_id
_entity_poly.type
_entity_poly.pdbx_seq_one_letter_code
_entity_poly.pdbx_strand_id
1 'polypeptide(L)'
;MEIPHMIKHAIHGLLLPGLLLALSAKAAFPEGVLARGVPRFVRLYCAAALADLENENRIKELCPSSMGAPRKAECEKTKLSPKSWRIPLYEKPDPGSKELGSLVLTAAPGKGLSYRYEASPAKNVQFVPDLFDADWGYGPYADHTILRREGDWVLLPARPFPGPVWVNLKTAWGESPDVYEPVEIGAVYTWHGRTIVIRQLLEEGLLASDAAASDGPCSAEEETELPRTVPASKPFKIPWASLYDREGHWILDKAFLRGC
;
A
#
# COMPACT_ATOMS: atom_id res chain seq x y z
N MET A 1 11.38 63.85 29.97
CA MET A 1 10.31 64.13 30.94
C MET A 1 9.30 64.98 30.20
N GLU A 2 8.07 64.59 29.91
CA GLU A 2 7.21 63.49 30.35
C GLU A 2 6.23 63.20 29.20
N ILE A 3 5.82 61.94 29.06
CA ILE A 3 4.55 61.50 28.44
C ILE A 3 3.79 60.88 29.62
N PRO A 4 2.49 61.18 29.86
CA PRO A 4 1.44 60.26 29.39
C PRO A 4 0.01 60.79 29.15
N HIS A 5 -0.68 60.02 28.29
CA HIS A 5 -2.12 59.63 28.28
C HIS A 5 -3.21 60.73 28.20
N MET A 6 -4.36 60.60 27.52
CA MET A 6 -5.09 59.48 26.91
C MET A 6 -6.24 60.03 26.02
N ILE A 7 -6.47 59.37 24.88
CA ILE A 7 -7.76 58.88 24.31
C ILE A 7 -8.98 59.83 24.24
N LYS A 8 -9.54 60.00 23.03
CA LYS A 8 -10.99 59.80 22.74
C LYS A 8 -11.34 59.85 21.24
N HIS A 9 -12.00 58.78 20.78
CA HIS A 9 -12.94 58.62 19.64
C HIS A 9 -12.42 58.95 18.21
N ALA A 10 -12.71 58.23 17.12
CA ALA A 10 -13.82 57.32 16.84
C ALA A 10 -13.39 56.25 15.80
N ILE A 11 -13.75 55.01 16.09
CA ILE A 11 -13.79 53.89 15.14
C ILE A 11 -15.22 53.87 14.56
N HIS A 12 -15.35 53.92 13.23
CA HIS A 12 -16.60 53.67 12.52
C HIS A 12 -16.30 53.00 11.17
N GLY A 13 -16.92 51.84 10.95
CA GLY A 13 -17.05 51.13 9.67
C GLY A 13 -15.80 50.39 9.21
N LEU A 14 -15.80 49.11 8.83
CA LEU A 14 -16.87 48.26 8.32
C LEU A 14 -16.58 46.82 8.79
N LEU A 15 -17.56 46.20 9.44
CA LEU A 15 -17.67 44.74 9.54
C LEU A 15 -18.29 44.24 8.23
N LEU A 16 -17.49 43.56 7.41
CA LEU A 16 -18.01 42.68 6.35
C LEU A 16 -18.06 41.25 6.90
N PRO A 17 -19.24 40.62 6.99
CA PRO A 17 -19.36 39.26 7.45
C PRO A 17 -19.01 38.28 6.32
N GLY A 18 -18.17 37.31 6.65
CA GLY A 18 -18.32 35.92 6.19
C GLY A 18 -18.41 35.67 4.70
N LEU A 19 -17.26 35.60 4.03
CA LEU A 19 -17.11 34.72 2.87
C LEU A 19 -15.91 33.80 3.11
N LEU A 20 -16.12 32.82 4.00
CA LEU A 20 -15.30 31.61 4.00
C LEU A 20 -15.61 30.89 2.68
N LEU A 21 -14.80 31.15 1.67
CA LEU A 21 -14.65 30.26 0.52
C LEU A 21 -14.11 28.94 1.07
N ALA A 22 -15.02 28.08 1.48
CA ALA A 22 -14.77 26.65 1.53
C ALA A 22 -14.50 26.21 0.09
N LEU A 23 -13.25 26.29 -0.33
CA LEU A 23 -12.72 25.49 -1.42
C LEU A 23 -12.81 24.04 -0.98
N SER A 24 -14.02 23.49 -1.01
CA SER A 24 -14.22 22.06 -1.18
C SER A 24 -13.80 21.80 -2.62
N ALA A 25 -12.49 21.67 -2.83
CA ALA A 25 -11.99 20.88 -3.94
C ALA A 25 -12.49 19.47 -3.67
N LYS A 26 -13.73 19.18 -4.11
CA LYS A 26 -14.04 17.84 -4.57
C LYS A 26 -12.97 17.60 -5.62
N ALA A 27 -11.94 16.85 -5.26
CA ALA A 27 -11.12 16.17 -6.23
C ALA A 27 -12.11 15.29 -7.00
N ALA A 28 -12.67 15.87 -8.07
CA ALA A 28 -13.43 15.13 -9.03
C ALA A 28 -12.43 14.10 -9.55
N PHE A 29 -12.70 12.84 -9.24
CA PHE A 29 -11.97 11.73 -9.80
C PHE A 29 -11.90 11.98 -11.31
N PRO A 30 -10.71 12.14 -11.92
CA PRO A 30 -10.68 12.38 -13.34
C PRO A 30 -11.31 11.14 -13.97
N GLU A 31 -12.43 11.32 -14.69
CA GLU A 31 -13.27 10.25 -15.25
C GLU A 31 -12.55 9.35 -16.28
N GLY A 32 -11.21 9.36 -16.32
CA GLY A 32 -10.37 8.49 -17.14
C GLY A 32 -9.17 7.87 -16.41
N VAL A 33 -9.11 7.92 -15.07
CA VAL A 33 -7.93 7.42 -14.31
C VAL A 33 -8.07 5.98 -13.82
N LEU A 34 -9.30 5.46 -13.66
CA LEU A 34 -9.46 4.00 -13.67
C LEU A 34 -9.47 3.58 -15.13
N ALA A 35 -8.36 3.02 -15.61
CA ALA A 35 -8.37 2.29 -16.86
C ALA A 35 -9.54 1.30 -16.81
N ARG A 36 -10.49 1.41 -17.75
CA ARG A 36 -11.53 0.38 -17.94
C ARG A 36 -10.79 -0.94 -18.11
N GLY A 37 -10.83 -1.82 -17.11
CA GLY A 37 -10.07 -3.05 -17.15
C GLY A 37 -9.68 -3.59 -15.78
N VAL A 38 -9.01 -4.73 -15.84
CA VAL A 38 -8.56 -5.51 -14.69
C VAL A 38 -7.61 -4.67 -13.81
N PRO A 39 -7.75 -4.72 -12.47
CA PRO A 39 -6.85 -4.06 -11.53
C PRO A 39 -5.40 -4.41 -11.80
N ARG A 40 -4.53 -3.42 -11.58
CA ARG A 40 -3.07 -3.59 -11.70
C ARG A 40 -2.38 -3.12 -10.44
N PHE A 41 -1.51 -3.98 -9.95
CA PHE A 41 -0.78 -3.81 -8.71
C PHE A 41 0.71 -3.75 -8.99
N VAL A 42 1.43 -3.09 -8.08
CA VAL A 42 2.88 -3.13 -8.02
C VAL A 42 3.33 -3.54 -6.63
N ARG A 43 4.34 -4.41 -6.55
CA ARG A 43 5.03 -4.71 -5.29
C ARG A 43 5.88 -3.53 -4.89
N LEU A 44 5.80 -3.12 -3.64
CA LEU A 44 6.55 -1.98 -3.09
C LEU A 44 7.85 -2.38 -2.35
N TYR A 45 8.47 -3.50 -2.70
CA TYR A 45 9.79 -3.90 -2.19
C TYR A 45 10.72 -4.38 -3.31
N CYS A 46 12.02 -4.37 -3.02
CA CYS A 46 13.07 -4.87 -3.92
C CYS A 46 13.68 -6.18 -3.41
N ALA A 47 14.41 -6.89 -4.27
CA ALA A 47 15.10 -8.13 -3.91
C ALA A 47 16.07 -7.96 -2.73
N ALA A 48 16.74 -6.80 -2.64
CA ALA A 48 17.64 -6.49 -1.52
C ALA A 48 16.90 -6.41 -0.18
N ALA A 49 15.68 -5.87 -0.16
CA ALA A 49 14.85 -5.81 1.04
C ALA A 49 14.45 -7.22 1.50
N LEU A 50 14.06 -8.10 0.57
CA LEU A 50 13.75 -9.50 0.89
C LEU A 50 14.96 -10.24 1.48
N ALA A 51 16.12 -10.11 0.83
CA ALA A 51 17.35 -10.73 1.30
C ALA A 51 17.73 -10.26 2.71
N ASP A 52 17.47 -8.99 3.05
CA ASP A 52 17.74 -8.46 4.38
C ASP A 52 16.74 -8.96 5.43
N LEU A 53 15.48 -9.21 5.09
CA LEU A 53 14.51 -9.81 6.01
C LEU A 53 14.94 -11.21 6.48
N GLU A 54 15.59 -11.99 5.60
CA GLU A 54 16.12 -13.32 5.90
C GLU A 54 17.34 -13.34 6.83
N ASN A 55 17.99 -12.19 7.05
CA ASN A 55 19.26 -12.16 7.79
C ASN A 55 19.14 -12.74 9.20
N GLU A 56 18.00 -12.62 9.87
CA GLU A 56 17.80 -13.24 11.20
C GLU A 56 17.85 -14.78 11.11
N ASN A 57 17.12 -15.37 10.15
CA ASN A 57 17.09 -16.82 9.93
C ASN A 57 18.47 -17.36 9.52
N ARG A 58 19.26 -16.54 8.84
CA ARG A 58 20.59 -16.90 8.32
C ARG A 58 21.74 -16.42 9.20
N ILE A 59 21.48 -15.88 10.39
CA ILE A 59 22.51 -15.16 11.15
C ILE A 59 23.73 -16.03 11.51
N LYS A 60 23.52 -17.33 11.76
CA LYS A 60 24.60 -18.29 12.04
C LYS A 60 25.48 -18.57 10.82
N GLU A 61 24.90 -18.54 9.62
CA GLU A 61 25.59 -18.69 8.34
C GLU A 61 26.37 -17.40 8.01
N LEU A 62 25.72 -16.25 8.19
CA LEU A 62 26.27 -14.93 7.86
C LEU A 62 27.38 -14.49 8.84
N CYS A 63 27.26 -14.86 10.11
CA CYS A 63 28.17 -14.47 11.19
C CYS A 63 28.67 -15.72 11.96
N PRO A 64 29.48 -16.59 11.33
CA PRO A 64 29.88 -17.86 11.91
C PRO A 64 30.77 -17.67 13.14
N SER A 65 30.68 -18.61 14.09
CA SER A 65 31.47 -18.59 15.34
C SER A 65 32.99 -18.61 15.11
N SER A 66 33.45 -19.05 13.93
CA SER A 66 34.86 -19.01 13.52
C SER A 66 35.43 -17.59 13.36
N MET A 67 34.59 -16.55 13.28
CA MET A 67 35.04 -15.15 13.17
C MET A 67 35.67 -14.60 14.45
N GLY A 68 35.49 -15.27 15.59
CA GLY A 68 35.84 -14.76 16.91
C GLY A 68 34.80 -13.78 17.46
N ALA A 69 34.64 -13.77 18.79
CA ALA A 69 33.56 -13.07 19.49
C ALA A 69 33.37 -11.57 19.10
N PRO A 70 34.40 -10.70 19.08
CA PRO A 70 34.19 -9.28 18.78
C PRO A 70 33.76 -9.03 17.34
N ARG A 71 34.31 -9.79 16.37
CA ARG A 71 33.93 -9.67 14.96
C ARG A 71 32.54 -10.23 14.70
N LYS A 72 32.18 -11.32 15.39
CA LYS A 72 30.85 -11.91 15.34
C LYS A 72 29.80 -10.92 15.85
N ALA A 73 30.02 -10.30 17.00
CA ALA A 73 29.07 -9.33 17.57
C ALA A 73 28.82 -8.13 16.64
N GLU A 74 29.88 -7.60 16.01
CA GLU A 74 29.72 -6.50 15.03
C GLU A 74 29.03 -6.95 13.74
N CYS A 75 29.33 -8.16 13.27
CA CYS A 75 28.62 -8.78 12.14
C CYS A 75 27.12 -8.91 12.44
N GLU A 76 26.77 -9.47 13.60
CA GLU A 76 25.38 -9.68 14.00
C GLU A 76 24.64 -8.35 14.11
N LYS A 77 25.24 -7.37 14.78
CA LYS A 77 24.69 -6.01 14.86
C LYS A 77 24.43 -5.40 13.48
N THR A 78 25.36 -5.56 12.54
CA THR A 78 25.21 -5.03 11.18
C THR A 78 24.13 -5.76 10.40
N LYS A 79 24.14 -7.10 10.42
CA LYS A 79 23.20 -7.93 9.66
C LYS A 79 21.75 -7.86 10.17
N LEU A 80 21.59 -7.64 11.47
CA LEU A 80 20.28 -7.50 12.12
C LEU A 80 19.78 -6.04 12.17
N SER A 81 20.59 -5.07 11.73
CA SER A 81 20.17 -3.67 11.68
C SER A 81 19.10 -3.44 10.60
N PRO A 82 18.03 -2.69 10.89
CA PRO A 82 17.06 -2.32 9.87
C PRO A 82 17.72 -1.51 8.75
N LYS A 83 17.29 -1.75 7.52
CA LYS A 83 17.73 -1.03 6.34
C LYS A 83 16.55 -0.34 5.67
N SER A 84 16.82 0.82 5.08
CA SER A 84 15.80 1.62 4.43
C SER A 84 16.17 1.97 3.00
N TRP A 85 15.15 2.01 2.14
CA TRP A 85 15.22 2.44 0.76
C TRP A 85 14.26 3.60 0.54
N ARG A 86 14.72 4.62 -0.19
CA ARG A 86 13.95 5.81 -0.50
C ARG A 86 13.50 5.75 -1.95
N ILE A 87 12.20 5.89 -2.17
CA ILE A 87 11.56 5.91 -3.48
C ILE A 87 11.05 7.34 -3.70
N PRO A 88 11.69 8.13 -4.57
CA PRO A 88 11.25 9.49 -4.85
C PRO A 88 9.89 9.50 -5.54
N LEU A 89 9.04 10.45 -5.16
CA LEU A 89 7.69 10.63 -5.68
C LEU A 89 7.63 11.92 -6.50
N TYR A 90 7.02 11.89 -7.68
CA TYR A 90 7.06 12.98 -8.64
C TYR A 90 5.67 13.43 -9.08
N GLU A 91 5.58 14.69 -9.53
CA GLU A 91 4.35 15.26 -10.09
C GLU A 91 4.02 14.70 -11.50
N LYS A 92 5.05 14.33 -12.28
CA LYS A 92 4.92 13.84 -13.66
C LYS A 92 5.83 12.63 -13.90
N PRO A 93 5.60 11.80 -14.94
CA PRO A 93 6.45 10.66 -15.27
C PRO A 93 7.75 11.10 -15.97
N ASP A 94 8.50 11.98 -15.31
CA ASP A 94 9.71 12.62 -15.83
C ASP A 94 10.72 12.83 -14.68
N PRO A 95 11.97 12.35 -14.79
CA PRO A 95 12.99 12.56 -13.76
C PRO A 95 13.31 14.05 -13.49
N GLY A 96 13.06 14.93 -14.46
CA GLY A 96 13.25 16.37 -14.31
C GLY A 96 12.05 17.08 -13.67
N SER A 97 10.96 16.37 -13.39
CA SER A 97 9.77 16.96 -12.76
C SER A 97 9.97 17.18 -11.26
N LYS A 98 9.07 17.98 -10.67
CA LYS A 98 9.12 18.31 -9.25
C LYS A 98 8.94 17.06 -8.38
N GLU A 99 9.91 16.80 -7.50
CA GLU A 99 9.77 15.83 -6.41
C GLU A 99 8.75 16.36 -5.38
N LEU A 100 7.74 15.56 -5.08
CA LEU A 100 6.67 15.86 -4.12
C LEU A 100 6.96 15.30 -2.73
N GLY A 101 7.94 14.39 -2.62
CA GLY A 101 8.37 13.75 -1.39
C GLY A 101 8.97 12.38 -1.70
N SER A 102 9.00 11.49 -0.71
CA SER A 102 9.50 10.13 -0.90
C SER A 102 8.73 9.11 -0.09
N LEU A 103 8.57 7.92 -0.65
CA LEU A 103 8.17 6.74 0.10
C LEU A 103 9.43 6.06 0.65
N VAL A 104 9.47 5.83 1.96
CA VAL A 104 10.58 5.13 2.61
C VAL A 104 10.10 3.76 3.04
N LEU A 105 10.70 2.75 2.41
CA LEU A 105 10.61 1.35 2.79
C LEU A 105 11.65 1.06 3.85
N THR A 106 11.30 0.37 4.93
CA THR A 106 12.25 -0.17 5.91
C THR A 106 12.04 -1.66 6.06
N ALA A 107 13.09 -2.46 5.86
CA ALA A 107 13.14 -3.88 6.17
C ALA A 107 13.83 -4.06 7.52
N ALA A 108 13.11 -4.65 8.48
CA ALA A 108 13.65 -5.05 9.76
C ALA A 108 13.81 -6.58 9.78
N PRO A 109 15.04 -7.11 9.81
CA PRO A 109 15.30 -8.55 9.83
C PRO A 109 14.45 -9.26 10.88
N GLY A 110 13.76 -10.34 10.49
CA GLY A 110 12.90 -11.09 11.40
C GLY A 110 11.52 -10.51 11.72
N LYS A 111 11.31 -9.22 11.44
CA LYS A 111 10.08 -8.50 11.81
C LYS A 111 9.19 -8.17 10.63
N GLY A 112 9.78 -7.86 9.48
CA GLY A 112 9.05 -7.55 8.26
C GLY A 112 9.30 -6.14 7.72
N LEU A 113 8.38 -5.71 6.85
CA LEU A 113 8.45 -4.43 6.15
C LEU A 113 7.63 -3.35 6.87
N SER A 114 8.07 -2.11 6.74
CA SER A 114 7.27 -0.94 7.11
C SER A 114 7.47 0.19 6.11
N TYR A 115 6.45 1.01 5.97
CA TYR A 115 6.43 2.09 4.98
C TYR A 115 6.03 3.41 5.63
N ARG A 116 6.68 4.48 5.19
CA ARG A 116 6.30 5.84 5.56
C ARG A 116 6.46 6.79 4.37
N TYR A 117 5.50 7.68 4.21
CA TYR A 117 5.60 8.80 3.29
C TYR A 117 6.29 9.98 4.00
N GLU A 118 7.38 10.46 3.42
CA GLU A 118 8.09 11.67 3.84
C GLU A 118 7.76 12.82 2.88
N ALA A 119 6.86 13.72 3.29
CA ALA A 119 6.59 14.95 2.52
C ALA A 119 7.69 16.01 2.73
N SER A 120 8.34 15.96 3.90
CA SER A 120 9.50 16.76 4.28
C SER A 120 10.18 16.08 5.48
N PRO A 121 11.44 16.43 5.84
CA PRO A 121 12.12 15.82 7.00
C PRO A 121 11.33 15.89 8.32
N ALA A 122 10.48 16.92 8.48
CA ALA A 122 9.67 17.13 9.68
C ALA A 122 8.25 16.56 9.58
N LYS A 123 7.82 16.06 8.41
CA LYS A 123 6.44 15.57 8.18
C LYS A 123 6.47 14.19 7.56
N ASN A 124 6.31 13.19 8.43
CA ASN A 124 6.26 11.78 8.08
C ASN A 124 4.87 11.23 8.40
N VAL A 125 4.29 10.49 7.46
CA VAL A 125 2.97 9.87 7.61
C VAL A 125 3.13 8.36 7.35
N GLN A 126 2.43 7.55 8.13
CA GLN A 126 2.41 6.11 7.87
C GLN A 126 1.81 5.85 6.49
N PHE A 127 2.47 4.97 5.73
CA PHE A 127 1.96 4.46 4.47
C PHE A 127 1.64 2.97 4.66
N VAL A 128 0.52 2.53 4.10
CA VAL A 128 0.12 1.11 4.10
C VAL A 128 -0.24 0.76 2.67
N PRO A 129 0.46 -0.21 2.03
CA PRO A 129 0.06 -0.75 0.73
C PRO A 129 -1.38 -1.27 0.76
N ASP A 130 -2.02 -1.39 -0.39
CA ASP A 130 -3.46 -1.75 -0.42
C ASP A 130 -3.66 -3.22 -0.06
N LEU A 131 -2.71 -4.09 -0.41
CA LEU A 131 -2.63 -5.46 0.07
C LEU A 131 -1.33 -5.63 0.85
N PHE A 132 -1.45 -5.66 2.18
CA PHE A 132 -0.30 -5.62 3.08
C PHE A 132 -0.36 -6.68 4.18
N ASP A 133 0.69 -7.47 4.32
CA ASP A 133 1.00 -8.27 5.50
C ASP A 133 2.44 -7.98 5.92
N ALA A 134 2.59 -7.54 7.17
CA ALA A 134 3.91 -7.25 7.73
C ALA A 134 4.65 -8.54 8.12
N ASP A 135 3.96 -9.68 8.25
CA ASP A 135 4.56 -10.92 8.71
C ASP A 135 5.45 -11.54 7.62
N TRP A 136 6.77 -11.52 7.88
CA TRP A 136 7.76 -12.13 7.00
C TRP A 136 7.58 -13.65 6.84
N GLY A 137 7.02 -14.35 7.84
CA GLY A 137 6.92 -15.80 7.85
C GLY A 137 6.10 -16.40 6.71
N TYR A 138 5.20 -15.61 6.10
CA TYR A 138 4.34 -16.01 4.99
C TYR A 138 4.60 -15.21 3.70
N GLY A 139 5.74 -14.52 3.66
CA GLY A 139 6.13 -13.62 2.58
C GLY A 139 5.50 -12.23 2.73
N PRO A 140 6.22 -11.16 2.34
CA PRO A 140 5.67 -9.83 2.47
C PRO A 140 4.68 -9.59 1.34
N TYR A 141 3.41 -9.51 1.69
CA TYR A 141 2.43 -8.84 0.86
C TYR A 141 2.66 -7.35 1.07
N ALA A 142 3.02 -6.62 0.02
CA ALA A 142 3.14 -5.17 0.08
C ALA A 142 2.84 -4.58 -1.29
N ASP A 143 1.65 -4.94 -1.76
CA ASP A 143 1.21 -4.64 -3.10
C ASP A 143 0.28 -3.45 -3.06
N HIS A 144 0.42 -2.57 -4.05
CA HIS A 144 -0.33 -1.32 -4.07
C HIS A 144 -0.93 -1.08 -5.44
N THR A 145 -2.11 -0.46 -5.44
CA THR A 145 -2.84 -0.15 -6.66
C THR A 145 -2.07 0.81 -7.53
N ILE A 146 -2.12 0.55 -8.84
CA ILE A 146 -1.63 1.47 -9.87
C ILE A 146 -2.84 2.02 -10.62
N LEU A 147 -2.88 3.34 -10.76
CA LEU A 147 -3.89 4.02 -11.55
C LEU A 147 -3.50 4.06 -13.03
N ARG A 148 -2.22 4.25 -13.32
CA ARG A 148 -1.70 4.35 -14.70
C ARG A 148 -0.23 3.92 -14.78
N ARG A 149 0.19 3.46 -15.95
CA ARG A 149 1.59 3.16 -16.27
C ARG A 149 2.02 3.88 -17.55
N GLU A 150 3.22 4.45 -17.53
CA GLU A 150 3.89 5.07 -18.67
C GLU A 150 5.36 4.61 -18.71
N GLY A 151 5.64 3.55 -19.46
CA GLY A 151 6.96 2.92 -19.47
C GLY A 151 7.33 2.34 -18.09
N ASP A 152 8.43 2.85 -17.52
CA ASP A 152 8.94 2.49 -16.18
C ASP A 152 8.26 3.30 -15.05
N TRP A 153 7.38 4.25 -15.40
CA TRP A 153 6.66 5.09 -14.46
C TRP A 153 5.30 4.50 -14.12
N VAL A 154 4.95 4.50 -12.84
CA VAL A 154 3.63 4.09 -12.34
C VAL A 154 3.01 5.21 -11.50
N LEU A 155 1.74 5.46 -11.72
CA LEU A 155 0.95 6.46 -11.00
C LEU A 155 0.24 5.78 -9.83
N LEU A 156 0.59 6.18 -8.61
CA LEU A 156 -0.03 5.70 -7.38
C LEU A 156 -1.24 6.59 -7.02
N PRO A 157 -2.26 6.02 -6.34
CA PRO A 157 -3.41 6.77 -5.84
C PRO A 157 -3.02 7.79 -4.75
N ALA A 158 -3.96 8.66 -4.40
CA ALA A 158 -3.65 9.88 -3.66
C ALA A 158 -3.29 9.64 -2.19
N ARG A 159 -3.79 8.60 -1.51
CA ARG A 159 -3.56 8.44 -0.06
C ARG A 159 -2.22 7.72 0.18
N PRO A 160 -1.35 8.20 1.10
CA PRO A 160 -1.44 9.36 2.00
C PRO A 160 -0.78 10.64 1.46
N PHE A 161 -0.55 10.72 0.16
CA PHE A 161 0.05 11.84 -0.55
C PHE A 161 -0.95 13.01 -0.69
N PRO A 162 -0.50 14.22 -1.09
CA PRO A 162 -1.41 15.34 -1.36
C PRO A 162 -2.29 15.16 -2.61
N GLY A 163 -1.98 14.16 -3.46
CA GLY A 163 -2.66 13.82 -4.70
C GLY A 163 -1.98 12.60 -5.35
N PRO A 164 -2.45 12.10 -6.50
CA PRO A 164 -1.79 11.01 -7.21
C PRO A 164 -0.32 11.35 -7.53
N VAL A 165 0.59 10.40 -7.35
CA VAL A 165 2.04 10.60 -7.51
C VAL A 165 2.66 9.60 -8.47
N TRP A 166 3.62 10.05 -9.27
CA TRP A 166 4.38 9.20 -10.16
C TRP A 166 5.63 8.66 -9.48
N VAL A 167 5.91 7.37 -9.66
CA VAL A 167 7.14 6.74 -9.18
C VAL A 167 7.81 5.95 -10.28
N ASN A 168 9.14 5.90 -10.26
CA ASN A 168 9.95 5.08 -11.14
C ASN A 168 10.76 4.09 -10.30
N LEU A 169 10.20 2.89 -10.13
CA LEU A 169 10.76 1.88 -9.24
C LEU A 169 12.06 1.28 -9.78
N LYS A 170 12.26 1.29 -11.09
CA LYS A 170 13.53 0.93 -11.72
C LYS A 170 14.66 1.87 -11.33
N THR A 171 14.37 3.17 -11.23
CA THR A 171 15.37 4.14 -10.74
C THR A 171 15.61 3.97 -9.24
N ALA A 172 14.56 3.68 -8.46
CA ALA A 172 14.67 3.54 -7.01
C ALA A 172 15.36 2.23 -6.56
N TRP A 173 15.17 1.14 -7.31
CA TRP A 173 15.64 -0.20 -6.93
C TRP A 173 16.69 -0.80 -7.87
N GLY A 174 16.84 -0.25 -9.08
CA GLY A 174 17.64 -0.85 -10.15
C GLY A 174 16.92 -1.95 -10.94
N GLU A 175 15.65 -2.22 -10.63
CA GLU A 175 14.86 -3.33 -11.18
C GLU A 175 13.51 -2.81 -11.71
N SER A 176 13.09 -3.28 -12.89
CA SER A 176 11.77 -2.92 -13.42
C SER A 176 10.65 -3.43 -12.50
N PRO A 177 9.62 -2.61 -12.19
CA PRO A 177 8.56 -3.07 -11.33
C PRO A 177 7.72 -4.16 -11.98
N ASP A 178 7.51 -5.24 -11.23
CA ASP A 178 6.50 -6.25 -11.56
C ASP A 178 5.12 -5.63 -11.41
N VAL A 179 4.46 -5.41 -12.56
CA VAL A 179 3.06 -4.98 -12.62
C VAL A 179 2.21 -6.17 -13.01
N TYR A 180 1.24 -6.53 -12.17
CA TYR A 180 0.42 -7.72 -12.35
C TYR A 180 -1.02 -7.49 -11.92
N GLU A 181 -1.88 -8.45 -12.24
CA GLU A 181 -3.28 -8.48 -11.84
C GLU A 181 -3.38 -9.17 -10.46
N PRO A 182 -3.91 -8.49 -9.42
CA PRO A 182 -3.90 -9.03 -8.05
C PRO A 182 -5.00 -10.07 -7.81
N VAL A 183 -5.97 -10.19 -8.73
CA VAL A 183 -7.16 -11.01 -8.53
C VAL A 183 -6.95 -12.41 -9.09
N GLU A 184 -6.96 -13.36 -8.17
CA GLU A 184 -6.88 -14.80 -8.47
C GLU A 184 -8.28 -15.44 -8.48
N ILE A 185 -8.58 -16.18 -9.55
CA ILE A 185 -9.78 -17.03 -9.62
C ILE A 185 -9.65 -18.16 -8.59
N GLY A 186 -10.72 -18.43 -7.86
CA GLY A 186 -10.78 -19.43 -6.79
C GLY A 186 -10.31 -18.92 -5.43
N ALA A 187 -9.60 -17.79 -5.38
CA ALA A 187 -9.18 -17.20 -4.11
C ALA A 187 -10.34 -16.51 -3.37
N VAL A 188 -10.20 -16.46 -2.04
CA VAL A 188 -11.19 -15.89 -1.13
C VAL A 188 -10.78 -14.49 -0.70
N TYR A 189 -11.74 -13.57 -0.72
CA TYR A 189 -11.54 -12.17 -0.40
C TYR A 189 -12.62 -11.64 0.54
N THR A 190 -12.33 -10.52 1.20
CA THR A 190 -13.29 -9.72 1.95
C THR A 190 -13.70 -8.50 1.13
N TRP A 191 -15.00 -8.31 0.91
CA TRP A 191 -15.58 -7.17 0.21
C TRP A 191 -16.76 -6.61 0.99
N HIS A 192 -16.65 -5.37 1.48
CA HIS A 192 -17.67 -4.73 2.33
C HIS A 192 -18.12 -5.60 3.52
N GLY A 193 -17.17 -6.29 4.16
CA GLY A 193 -17.43 -7.20 5.28
C GLY A 193 -18.05 -8.55 4.88
N ARG A 194 -18.20 -8.84 3.58
CA ARG A 194 -18.62 -10.16 3.07
C ARG A 194 -17.39 -10.95 2.63
N THR A 195 -17.36 -12.23 2.98
CA THR A 195 -16.37 -13.16 2.45
C THR A 195 -16.86 -13.75 1.13
N ILE A 196 -16.10 -13.53 0.06
CA ILE A 196 -16.47 -13.91 -1.30
C ILE A 196 -15.39 -14.75 -1.96
N VAL A 197 -15.78 -15.59 -2.90
CA VAL A 197 -14.87 -16.34 -3.78
C VAL A 197 -15.00 -15.79 -5.18
N ILE A 198 -13.86 -15.50 -5.81
CA ILE A 198 -13.86 -15.06 -7.21
C ILE A 198 -14.02 -16.28 -8.11
N ARG A 199 -15.10 -16.33 -8.88
CA ARG A 199 -15.39 -17.45 -9.79
C ARG A 199 -14.88 -17.20 -11.20
N GLN A 200 -14.88 -15.94 -11.65
CA GLN A 200 -14.45 -15.56 -12.99
C GLN A 200 -14.08 -14.08 -13.07
N LEU A 201 -13.05 -13.75 -13.86
CA LEU A 201 -12.78 -12.37 -14.29
C LEU A 201 -13.62 -12.05 -15.53
N LEU A 202 -14.32 -10.93 -15.52
CA LEU A 202 -15.13 -10.43 -16.63
C LEU A 202 -14.51 -9.13 -17.16
N GLU A 203 -14.88 -8.73 -18.38
CA GLU A 203 -14.42 -7.47 -18.97
C GLU A 203 -14.78 -6.26 -18.09
N GLU A 204 -16.00 -6.23 -17.55
CA GLU A 204 -16.55 -5.10 -16.78
C GLU A 204 -16.55 -5.33 -15.25
N GLY A 205 -15.99 -6.45 -14.77
CA GLY A 205 -15.93 -6.74 -13.34
C GLY A 205 -15.53 -8.17 -13.00
N LEU A 206 -16.06 -8.65 -11.88
CA LEU A 206 -15.86 -10.00 -11.39
C LEU A 206 -17.20 -10.72 -11.30
N LEU A 207 -17.18 -12.03 -11.54
CA LEU A 207 -18.23 -12.92 -11.06
C LEU A 207 -17.74 -13.52 -9.74
N ALA A 208 -18.49 -13.29 -8.68
CA ALA A 208 -18.19 -13.80 -7.35
C ALA A 208 -19.37 -14.58 -6.77
N SER A 209 -19.12 -15.36 -5.73
CA SER A 209 -20.15 -15.97 -4.89
C SER A 209 -19.78 -15.74 -3.42
N ASP A 210 -20.72 -15.86 -2.49
CA ASP A 210 -20.36 -15.97 -1.07
C ASP A 210 -19.49 -17.22 -0.87
N ALA A 211 -18.47 -17.10 -0.01
CA ALA A 211 -17.59 -18.21 0.32
C ALA A 211 -18.34 -19.29 1.12
N ALA A 212 -18.10 -20.55 0.81
CA ALA A 212 -18.50 -21.69 1.62
C ALA A 212 -17.38 -22.08 2.59
N ALA A 213 -17.70 -22.88 3.61
CA ALA A 213 -16.70 -23.38 4.57
C ALA A 213 -15.56 -24.16 3.88
N SER A 214 -15.86 -24.86 2.78
CA SER A 214 -14.88 -25.61 1.99
C SER A 214 -13.88 -24.72 1.25
N ASP A 215 -14.18 -23.44 1.02
CA ASP A 215 -13.31 -22.52 0.26
C ASP A 215 -12.13 -21.97 1.10
N GLY A 216 -12.07 -22.27 2.41
CA GLY A 216 -10.96 -21.86 3.28
C GLY A 216 -9.68 -22.70 3.09
N PRO A 217 -8.48 -22.13 3.36
CA PRO A 217 -7.20 -22.80 3.10
C PRO A 217 -6.92 -24.03 4.00
N CYS A 218 -7.57 -24.12 5.17
CA CYS A 218 -7.40 -25.24 6.11
C CYS A 218 -8.52 -26.29 6.02
N SER A 219 -9.37 -26.21 5.00
CA SER A 219 -10.55 -27.07 4.88
C SER A 219 -10.23 -28.55 4.63
N ALA A 220 -9.01 -28.87 4.18
CA ALA A 220 -8.59 -30.25 3.89
C ALA A 220 -8.52 -31.15 5.14
N GLU A 221 -8.34 -30.60 6.35
CA GLU A 221 -8.35 -31.37 7.60
C GLU A 221 -9.76 -31.46 8.23
N GLU A 222 -10.65 -30.52 7.92
CA GLU A 222 -12.06 -30.48 8.38
C GLU A 222 -13.07 -31.12 7.39
N GLU A 223 -12.61 -31.56 6.23
CA GLU A 223 -13.45 -32.19 5.18
C GLU A 223 -14.13 -33.50 5.66
N THR A 224 -13.71 -34.06 6.78
CA THR A 224 -14.30 -35.29 7.34
C THR A 224 -15.64 -35.06 8.05
N GLU A 225 -15.98 -33.83 8.45
CA GLU A 225 -17.19 -33.56 9.26
C GLU A 225 -18.17 -32.52 8.68
N LEU A 226 -17.80 -31.77 7.64
CA LEU A 226 -18.71 -30.80 7.03
C LEU A 226 -19.71 -31.50 6.08
N PRO A 227 -21.03 -31.25 6.21
CA PRO A 227 -22.00 -31.78 5.27
C PRO A 227 -21.67 -31.25 3.86
N ARG A 228 -21.43 -32.18 2.92
CA ARG A 228 -21.08 -31.96 1.49
C ARG A 228 -22.12 -31.15 0.68
N THR A 229 -23.11 -30.56 1.34
CA THR A 229 -24.32 -29.98 0.76
C THR A 229 -24.63 -28.60 1.33
N VAL A 230 -23.61 -27.76 1.58
CA VAL A 230 -23.86 -26.31 1.60
C VAL A 230 -24.11 -25.89 0.16
N PRO A 231 -25.31 -25.42 -0.21
CA PRO A 231 -25.57 -25.01 -1.59
C PRO A 231 -24.60 -23.89 -1.95
N ALA A 232 -23.88 -24.05 -3.06
CA ALA A 232 -23.06 -22.99 -3.60
C ALA A 232 -23.96 -21.74 -3.76
N SER A 233 -23.58 -20.66 -3.09
CA SER A 233 -24.31 -19.40 -3.16
C SER A 233 -24.41 -18.95 -4.62
N LYS A 234 -25.56 -18.38 -4.99
CA LYS A 234 -25.80 -17.95 -6.37
C LYS A 234 -24.75 -16.90 -6.76
N PRO A 235 -24.02 -17.06 -7.87
CA PRO A 235 -23.05 -16.07 -8.30
C PRO A 235 -23.69 -14.71 -8.57
N PHE A 236 -22.95 -13.65 -8.27
CA PHE A 236 -23.31 -12.26 -8.52
C PHE A 236 -22.15 -11.49 -9.14
N LYS A 237 -22.45 -10.42 -9.86
CA LYS A 237 -21.44 -9.58 -10.52
C LYS A 237 -21.03 -8.42 -9.63
N ILE A 238 -19.74 -8.14 -9.58
CA ILE A 238 -19.15 -6.99 -8.91
C ILE A 238 -18.43 -6.14 -9.98
N PRO A 239 -18.93 -4.95 -10.33
CA PRO A 239 -18.28 -4.08 -11.31
C PRO A 239 -16.88 -3.66 -10.87
N TRP A 240 -15.92 -3.51 -11.80
CA TRP A 240 -14.56 -3.06 -11.47
C TRP A 240 -14.56 -1.76 -10.66
N ALA A 241 -15.39 -0.79 -11.05
CA ALA A 241 -15.51 0.50 -10.36
C ALA A 241 -15.93 0.39 -8.89
N SER A 242 -16.56 -0.72 -8.48
CA SER A 242 -16.98 -0.95 -7.09
C SER A 242 -15.90 -1.63 -6.23
N LEU A 243 -14.76 -1.97 -6.83
CA LEU A 243 -13.59 -2.54 -6.14
C LEU A 243 -12.53 -1.48 -5.83
N TYR A 244 -12.85 -0.21 -6.09
CA TYR A 244 -12.03 0.93 -5.73
C TYR A 244 -12.79 1.87 -4.81
N ASP A 245 -12.07 2.51 -3.89
CA ASP A 245 -12.60 3.63 -3.14
C ASP A 245 -12.59 4.92 -3.98
N ARG A 246 -13.07 6.02 -3.36
CA ARG A 246 -13.14 7.33 -4.02
C ARG A 246 -11.78 7.97 -4.30
N GLU A 247 -10.70 7.42 -3.78
CA GLU A 247 -9.32 7.89 -4.00
C GLU A 247 -8.53 6.95 -4.92
N GLY A 248 -9.19 5.90 -5.43
CA GLY A 248 -8.62 4.95 -6.38
C GLY A 248 -7.86 3.81 -5.73
N HIS A 249 -7.99 3.63 -4.42
CA HIS A 249 -7.40 2.49 -3.73
C HIS A 249 -8.28 1.27 -3.90
N TRP A 250 -7.64 0.14 -4.13
CA TRP A 250 -8.31 -1.15 -4.10
C TRP A 250 -8.88 -1.45 -2.71
N ILE A 251 -10.08 -2.04 -2.66
CA ILE A 251 -10.79 -2.31 -1.39
C ILE A 251 -11.09 -3.79 -1.16
N LEU A 252 -10.58 -4.68 -2.01
CA LEU A 252 -10.81 -6.11 -1.88
C LEU A 252 -9.60 -6.77 -1.20
N ASP A 253 -9.76 -7.14 0.07
CA ASP A 253 -8.68 -7.75 0.85
C ASP A 253 -8.65 -9.26 0.64
N LYS A 254 -7.47 -9.88 0.44
CA LYS A 254 -7.39 -11.35 0.49
C LYS A 254 -7.75 -11.82 1.90
N ALA A 255 -8.72 -12.72 2.00
CA ALA A 255 -9.20 -13.21 3.30
C ALA A 255 -8.14 -14.08 4.01
N PHE A 256 -7.28 -14.73 3.22
CA PHE A 256 -6.23 -15.60 3.71
C PHE A 256 -4.91 -15.25 3.04
N LEU A 257 -4.07 -14.49 3.73
CA LEU A 257 -2.69 -14.18 3.32
C LEU A 257 -1.68 -15.20 3.86
N ARG A 258 -2.08 -15.93 4.90
CA ARG A 258 -1.26 -16.91 5.61
C ARG A 258 -1.83 -18.29 5.36
N GLY A 259 -0.95 -19.25 5.11
CA GLY A 259 -1.32 -20.66 5.08
C GLY A 259 -1.62 -21.19 6.49
N CYS A 260 -2.16 -22.40 6.51
CA CYS A 260 -1.92 -23.36 7.57
C CYS A 260 -0.53 -23.99 7.27
#